data_AF-A0A1Q9NVL8-F1
#
_entry.id   AF-A0A1Q9NVL8-F1
#
_cell.length_a   1.000
_cell.length_b   1.000
_cell.length_c   1.000
_cell.angle_alpha   90.00
_cell.angle_beta   90.00
_cell.angle_gamma   90.00
#
_symmetry.space_group_name_H-M   'P 1'
#
loop_
_entity.id
_entity.type
_entity.pdbx_description
1 polymer ?
#
loop_
_entity_poly.entity_id
_entity_poly.type
_entity_poly.pdbx_seq_one_letter_code
_entity_poly.pdbx_strand_id
1 'polypeptide(L)'
;MERSLIPTEENPHPLLKLDGVERRNFAIRSLLITTSITLLLYVFPSYYGLEDLTTRTSYFFLDIFGFHPRVFIYEDSLQELTSFDRFLTRLYDPSRATYPAISLDTDAGRSNYLIVRACTGMQAGALLIGLIWSTPASMHDRIRASYVILIALFIGNTLRIAAMIAITTILMNYFGLEYETSWSYAHDWMGRPLGFFGTIIFTILIEVRGVKILDTITVWIDWITKAKPKPIASTK
;
A
#
# COMPACT_ATOMS: atom_id res chain seq x y z
N MET A 1 6.17 10.70 -29.14
CA MET A 1 7.42 10.72 -28.36
C MET A 1 7.37 9.54 -27.40
N GLU A 2 8.01 8.42 -27.76
CA GLU A 2 8.00 7.20 -26.95
C GLU A 2 8.70 7.45 -25.61
N ARG A 3 7.95 7.43 -24.51
CA ARG A 3 8.52 7.47 -23.17
C ARG A 3 8.96 6.07 -22.81
N SER A 4 10.20 5.71 -23.13
CA SER A 4 10.79 4.46 -22.64
C SER A 4 10.76 4.43 -21.11
N LEU A 5 10.25 3.34 -20.55
CA LEU A 5 10.24 3.12 -19.11
C LEU A 5 11.64 2.79 -18.59
N ILE A 6 12.44 2.14 -19.42
CA ILE A 6 13.80 1.70 -19.12
C ILE A 6 14.77 2.78 -19.60
N PRO A 7 15.68 3.29 -18.74
CA PRO A 7 16.77 4.16 -19.17
C PRO A 7 17.56 3.50 -20.30
N THR A 8 17.69 4.18 -21.43
CA THR A 8 18.50 3.70 -22.55
C THR A 8 19.91 4.31 -22.47
N GLU A 9 20.88 3.70 -23.16
CA GLU A 9 22.26 4.23 -23.23
C GLU A 9 22.31 5.67 -23.76
N GLU A 10 21.35 6.05 -24.61
CA GLU A 10 21.23 7.38 -25.22
C GLU A 10 20.58 8.42 -24.28
N ASN A 11 19.82 7.99 -23.27
CA ASN A 11 19.20 8.88 -22.30
C ASN A 11 19.23 8.28 -20.88
N PRO A 12 20.44 8.08 -20.31
CA PRO A 12 20.61 7.50 -19.00
C PRO A 12 20.07 8.44 -17.94
N HIS A 13 19.28 7.91 -17.00
CA HIS A 13 18.72 8.72 -15.93
C HIS A 13 19.84 9.36 -15.09
N PRO A 14 19.75 10.67 -14.75
CA PRO A 14 20.83 11.39 -14.07
C PRO A 14 21.31 10.74 -12.77
N LEU A 15 20.43 10.03 -12.08
CA LEU A 15 20.75 9.31 -10.84
C LEU A 15 21.75 8.16 -11.03
N LEU A 16 21.77 7.53 -12.21
CA LEU A 16 22.69 6.42 -12.50
C LEU A 16 24.13 6.89 -12.78
N LYS A 17 24.32 8.21 -12.98
CA LYS A 17 25.64 8.82 -13.16
C LYS A 17 26.29 9.28 -11.85
N LEU A 18 25.54 9.28 -10.75
CA LEU A 18 26.07 9.70 -9.45
C LEU A 18 27.14 8.73 -8.96
N ASP A 19 28.27 9.25 -8.49
CA ASP A 19 29.34 8.48 -7.90
C ASP A 19 29.74 8.98 -6.50
N GLY A 20 30.61 8.21 -5.83
CA GLY A 20 31.27 8.58 -4.58
C GLY A 20 30.38 9.27 -3.55
N VAL A 21 30.74 10.52 -3.22
CA VAL A 21 30.10 11.31 -2.16
C VAL A 21 28.72 11.82 -2.58
N GLU A 22 28.53 12.19 -3.85
CA GLU A 22 27.26 12.70 -4.35
C GLU A 22 26.17 11.62 -4.29
N ARG A 23 26.53 10.40 -4.71
CA ARG A 23 25.63 9.24 -4.63
C ARG A 23 25.22 8.93 -3.19
N ARG A 24 26.18 8.93 -2.28
CA ARG A 24 25.92 8.72 -0.84
C ARG A 24 25.00 9.80 -0.28
N ASN A 25 25.29 11.06 -0.58
CA ASN A 25 24.50 12.19 -0.10
C ASN A 25 23.06 12.12 -0.64
N PHE A 26 22.89 11.76 -1.92
CA PHE A 26 21.57 11.53 -2.49
C PHE A 26 20.85 10.36 -1.81
N ALA A 27 21.50 9.21 -1.63
CA ALA A 27 20.90 8.03 -0.99
C ALA A 27 20.41 8.37 0.44
N ILE A 28 21.25 9.01 1.25
CA ILE A 28 20.88 9.43 2.61
C ILE A 28 19.71 10.42 2.58
N ARG A 29 19.80 11.47 1.75
CA ARG A 29 18.74 12.49 1.66
C ARG A 29 17.41 11.89 1.21
N SER A 30 17.42 11.05 0.18
CA SER A 30 16.21 10.44 -0.37
C SER A 30 15.59 9.42 0.59
N LEU A 31 16.40 8.65 1.32
CA LEU A 31 15.92 7.79 2.42
C LEU A 31 15.27 8.63 3.53
N LEU A 32 15.94 9.68 4.00
CA LEU A 32 15.39 10.54 5.05
C LEU A 32 14.07 11.19 4.63
N ILE A 33 13.99 11.74 3.41
CA ILE A 33 12.73 12.31 2.89
C ILE A 33 11.64 11.24 2.81
N THR A 34 11.95 10.07 2.23
CA THR A 34 10.96 9.00 2.06
C THR A 34 10.44 8.53 3.41
N THR A 35 11.33 8.24 4.36
CA THR A 35 10.97 7.81 5.71
C THR A 35 10.18 8.90 6.44
N SER A 36 10.58 10.16 6.32
CA SER A 36 9.88 11.27 6.99
C SER A 36 8.46 11.42 6.46
N ILE A 37 8.28 11.42 5.13
CA ILE A 37 6.94 11.49 4.51
C ILE A 37 6.12 10.26 4.88
N THR A 38 6.73 9.07 4.87
CA THR A 38 6.03 7.83 5.23
C THR A 38 5.54 7.88 6.67
N LEU A 39 6.38 8.29 7.62
CA LEU A 39 6.00 8.43 9.02
C LEU A 39 4.96 9.53 9.23
N LEU A 40 5.14 10.69 8.58
CA LEU A 40 4.20 11.81 8.68
C LEU A 40 2.82 11.41 8.18
N LEU A 41 2.75 10.74 7.03
CA LEU A 41 1.49 10.27 6.50
C LEU A 41 0.94 9.15 7.38
N TYR A 42 1.74 8.16 7.76
CA TYR A 42 1.21 6.98 8.46
C TYR A 42 0.81 7.21 9.93
N VAL A 43 1.47 8.13 10.65
CA VAL A 43 1.31 8.28 12.10
C VAL A 43 0.41 9.45 12.48
N PHE A 44 0.42 10.56 11.74
CA PHE A 44 -0.24 11.79 12.18
C PHE A 44 -1.74 11.92 11.84
N PRO A 45 -2.23 11.50 10.67
CA PRO A 45 -3.64 11.64 10.32
C PRO A 45 -4.49 10.61 11.04
N SER A 46 -5.66 11.04 11.54
CA SER A 46 -6.75 10.12 11.80
C SER A 46 -7.29 9.62 10.45
N TYR A 47 -7.21 8.30 10.23
CA TYR A 47 -7.62 7.67 8.99
C TYR A 47 -9.09 7.23 9.00
N TYR A 48 -9.83 7.49 10.08
CA TYR A 48 -11.21 7.05 10.25
C TYR A 48 -12.11 7.41 9.06
N GLY A 49 -12.00 8.64 8.52
CA GLY A 49 -12.79 9.03 7.35
C GLY A 49 -12.45 8.24 6.08
N LEU A 50 -11.17 7.91 5.88
CA LEU A 50 -10.73 7.07 4.76
C LEU A 50 -11.15 5.61 4.97
N GLU A 51 -11.11 5.12 6.21
CA GLU A 51 -11.58 3.80 6.60
C GLU A 51 -13.08 3.64 6.42
N ASP A 52 -13.89 4.62 6.85
CA ASP A 52 -15.35 4.64 6.65
C ASP A 52 -15.69 4.67 5.16
N LEU A 53 -15.04 5.54 4.40
CA LEU A 53 -15.25 5.61 2.95
C LEU A 53 -14.86 4.30 2.25
N THR A 54 -13.71 3.73 2.61
CA THR A 54 -13.24 2.44 2.05
C THR A 54 -14.22 1.32 2.40
N THR A 55 -14.70 1.28 3.64
CA THR A 55 -15.64 0.26 4.13
C THR A 55 -16.98 0.37 3.42
N ARG A 56 -17.56 1.58 3.31
CA ARG A 56 -18.82 1.83 2.58
C ARG A 56 -18.70 1.48 1.10
N THR A 57 -17.55 1.77 0.49
CA THR A 57 -17.34 1.43 -0.92
C THR A 57 -17.19 -0.09 -1.08
N SER A 58 -16.55 -0.78 -0.13
CA SER A 58 -16.43 -2.24 -0.15
C SER A 58 -17.79 -2.91 0.07
N TYR A 59 -18.60 -2.37 0.98
CA TYR A 59 -20.01 -2.75 1.17
C TYR A 59 -20.79 -2.65 -0.14
N PHE A 60 -20.67 -1.52 -0.85
CA PHE A 60 -21.36 -1.30 -2.11
C PHE A 60 -21.00 -2.36 -3.16
N PHE A 61 -19.71 -2.68 -3.31
CA PHE A 61 -19.30 -3.74 -4.24
C PHE A 61 -19.83 -5.12 -3.82
N LEU A 62 -19.74 -5.47 -2.54
CA LEU A 62 -20.26 -6.74 -2.03
C LEU A 62 -21.77 -6.89 -2.25
N ASP A 63 -22.53 -5.83 -2.03
CA ASP A 63 -23.98 -5.82 -2.25
C ASP A 63 -24.34 -5.97 -3.73
N ILE A 64 -23.60 -5.32 -4.64
CA ILE A 64 -23.74 -5.54 -6.10
C ILE A 64 -23.54 -7.01 -6.48
N PHE A 65 -22.62 -7.70 -5.80
CA PHE A 65 -22.36 -9.13 -6.03
C PHE A 65 -23.29 -10.07 -5.25
N GLY A 66 -24.32 -9.54 -4.57
CA GLY A 66 -25.37 -10.33 -3.92
C GLY A 66 -25.03 -10.87 -2.53
N PHE A 67 -23.97 -10.36 -1.88
CA PHE A 67 -23.56 -10.83 -0.54
C PHE A 67 -24.37 -10.19 0.61
N HIS A 68 -25.12 -9.11 0.36
CA HIS A 68 -25.93 -8.39 1.37
C HIS A 68 -25.25 -8.18 2.74
N PRO A 69 -24.09 -7.49 2.77
CA PRO A 69 -23.37 -7.22 4.00
C PRO A 69 -24.15 -6.31 4.99
N ARG A 70 -23.69 -6.26 6.24
CA ARG A 70 -24.06 -5.23 7.22
C ARG A 70 -22.82 -4.47 7.67
N VAL A 71 -22.93 -3.14 7.77
CA VAL A 71 -21.88 -2.28 8.33
C VAL A 71 -22.20 -1.99 9.79
N PHE A 72 -21.19 -2.05 10.65
CA PHE A 72 -21.28 -1.66 12.05
C PHE A 72 -19.96 -1.02 12.49
N ILE A 73 -19.97 -0.39 13.66
CA ILE A 73 -18.76 0.16 14.30
C ILE A 73 -18.28 -0.88 15.30
N TYR A 74 -17.07 -1.40 15.11
CA TYR A 74 -16.42 -2.30 16.05
C TYR A 74 -15.63 -1.48 17.06
N GLU A 75 -15.71 -1.84 18.35
CA GLU A 75 -14.92 -1.21 19.40
C GLU A 75 -13.87 -2.17 19.97
N ASP A 76 -12.58 -1.82 19.88
CA ASP A 76 -11.49 -2.61 20.48
C ASP A 76 -11.51 -2.48 22.01
N SER A 77 -11.51 -3.61 22.72
CA SER A 77 -11.33 -3.62 24.17
C SER A 77 -9.87 -3.34 24.53
N LEU A 78 -9.57 -2.09 24.90
CA LEU A 78 -8.22 -1.69 25.37
C LEU A 78 -7.91 -2.15 26.80
N GLN A 79 -8.82 -2.91 27.44
CA GLN A 79 -8.70 -3.31 28.83
C GLN A 79 -7.62 -4.37 29.05
N GLU A 80 -7.32 -5.17 28.02
CA GLU A 80 -6.34 -6.27 28.09
C GLU A 80 -4.91 -5.84 27.71
N LEU A 81 -4.71 -4.61 27.24
CA LEU A 81 -3.40 -4.12 26.80
C LEU A 81 -2.51 -3.67 27.97
N THR A 82 -1.21 -3.94 27.86
CA THR A 82 -0.24 -3.43 28.82
C THR A 82 -0.17 -1.90 28.80
N SER A 83 0.40 -1.28 29.84
CA SER A 83 0.53 0.19 29.90
C SER A 83 1.41 0.75 28.77
N PHE A 84 2.41 0.00 28.33
CA PHE A 84 3.27 0.39 27.21
C PHE A 84 2.53 0.28 25.87
N ASP A 85 1.77 -0.81 25.67
CA ASP A 85 0.96 -0.97 24.46
C ASP A 85 -0.15 0.07 24.38
N ARG A 86 -0.77 0.45 25.50
CA ARG A 86 -1.72 1.57 25.56
C ARG A 86 -1.07 2.90 25.23
N PHE A 87 0.15 3.14 25.69
CA PHE A 87 0.89 4.35 25.34
C PHE A 87 1.21 4.40 23.84
N LEU A 88 1.74 3.31 23.28
CA LEU A 88 2.01 3.20 21.84
C LEU A 88 0.72 3.33 21.02
N THR A 89 -0.37 2.70 21.44
CA THR A 89 -1.67 2.77 20.77
C THR A 89 -2.22 4.20 20.79
N ARG A 90 -2.10 4.92 21.91
CA ARG A 90 -2.51 6.33 22.01
C ARG A 90 -1.64 7.30 21.20
N LEU A 91 -0.35 7.01 21.07
CA LEU A 91 0.58 7.79 20.24
C LEU A 91 0.35 7.54 18.75
N TYR A 92 0.01 6.31 18.41
CA TYR A 92 -0.18 5.86 17.05
C TYR A 92 -1.57 6.24 16.51
N ASP A 93 -2.61 6.22 17.35
CA ASP A 93 -3.97 6.62 16.98
C ASP A 93 -4.87 6.81 18.24
N PRO A 94 -5.02 8.06 18.74
CA PRO A 94 -5.81 8.33 19.94
C PRO A 94 -7.32 8.14 19.75
N SER A 95 -7.81 7.97 18.51
CA SER A 95 -9.22 7.71 18.17
C SER A 95 -9.58 6.24 17.99
N ARG A 96 -8.59 5.34 18.04
CA ARG A 96 -8.66 3.96 17.53
C ARG A 96 -9.44 2.94 18.34
N ALA A 97 -10.19 3.38 19.35
CA ALA A 97 -11.08 2.47 20.04
C ALA A 97 -12.20 1.99 19.12
N THR A 98 -12.49 2.68 18.00
CA THR A 98 -13.61 2.36 17.12
C THR A 98 -13.23 2.38 15.63
N TYR A 99 -13.72 1.42 14.84
CA TYR A 99 -13.53 1.39 13.38
C TYR A 99 -14.71 0.75 12.66
N PRO A 100 -14.98 1.15 11.40
CA PRO A 100 -16.05 0.57 10.60
C PRO A 100 -15.68 -0.88 10.20
N ALA A 101 -16.64 -1.79 10.32
CA ALA A 101 -16.46 -3.21 10.03
C ALA A 101 -17.65 -3.76 9.21
N ILE A 102 -17.39 -4.85 8.48
CA ILE A 102 -18.39 -5.54 7.66
C ILE A 102 -18.70 -6.89 8.29
N SER A 103 -19.98 -7.21 8.44
CA SER A 103 -20.41 -8.56 8.79
C SER A 103 -21.24 -9.16 7.67
N LEU A 104 -21.13 -10.47 7.53
CA LEU A 104 -21.92 -11.27 6.61
C LEU A 104 -22.52 -12.45 7.36
N ASP A 105 -23.78 -12.72 7.08
CA ASP A 105 -24.45 -13.91 7.56
C ASP A 105 -24.08 -15.09 6.63
N THR A 106 -23.81 -16.24 7.23
CA THR A 106 -23.62 -17.49 6.50
C THR A 106 -24.93 -18.26 6.41
N ASP A 107 -25.02 -19.22 5.48
CA ASP A 107 -26.21 -20.06 5.32
C ASP A 107 -26.51 -20.89 6.58
N ALA A 108 -25.50 -21.11 7.43
CA ALA A 108 -25.64 -21.73 8.75
C ALA A 108 -26.19 -20.78 9.84
N GLY A 109 -26.59 -19.55 9.49
CA GLY A 109 -27.09 -18.53 10.41
C GLY A 109 -26.01 -17.95 11.34
N ARG A 110 -24.72 -18.21 11.08
CA ARG A 110 -23.62 -17.62 11.85
C ARG A 110 -23.22 -16.30 11.21
N SER A 111 -23.32 -15.21 11.97
CA SER A 111 -22.74 -13.93 11.57
C SER A 111 -21.23 -13.97 11.81
N ASN A 112 -20.43 -13.82 10.76
CA ASN A 112 -18.99 -13.63 10.91
C ASN A 112 -18.67 -12.15 10.82
N TYR A 113 -17.77 -11.70 11.69
CA TYR A 113 -17.27 -10.34 11.70
C TYR A 113 -15.98 -10.28 10.90
N LEU A 114 -16.01 -9.54 9.80
CA LEU A 114 -14.85 -9.31 8.94
C LEU A 114 -14.35 -7.90 9.24
N ILE A 115 -13.23 -7.83 9.96
CA ILE A 115 -12.62 -6.55 10.32
C ILE A 115 -11.97 -5.96 9.08
N VAL A 116 -12.56 -4.86 8.60
CA VAL A 116 -12.04 -4.08 7.48
C VAL A 116 -11.25 -2.90 8.04
N ARG A 117 -9.97 -3.09 8.31
CA ARG A 117 -9.06 -1.95 8.48
C ARG A 117 -8.56 -1.50 7.12
N ALA A 118 -8.35 -0.20 6.94
CA ALA A 118 -7.59 0.27 5.79
C ALA A 118 -6.22 -0.44 5.83
N CYS A 119 -6.00 -1.29 4.82
CA CYS A 119 -5.03 -2.36 4.92
C CYS A 119 -3.58 -1.82 4.86
N THR A 120 -2.60 -2.72 4.79
CA THR A 120 -1.20 -2.45 4.39
C THR A 120 -1.06 -1.54 3.16
N GLY A 121 -2.12 -1.36 2.36
CA GLY A 121 -2.22 -0.35 1.31
C GLY A 121 -1.96 1.09 1.77
N MET A 122 -2.27 1.47 3.02
CA MET A 122 -1.93 2.82 3.52
C MET A 122 -0.43 2.99 3.76
N GLN A 123 0.21 1.98 4.35
CA GLN A 123 1.66 1.97 4.56
C GLN A 123 2.40 1.99 3.21
N ALA A 124 1.98 1.12 2.29
CA ALA A 124 2.52 1.06 0.93
C ALA A 124 2.29 2.38 0.19
N GLY A 125 1.11 2.99 0.34
CA GLY A 125 0.80 4.29 -0.24
C GLY A 125 1.68 5.42 0.30
N ALA A 126 1.81 5.52 1.61
CA ALA A 126 2.68 6.50 2.26
C ALA A 126 4.14 6.36 1.79
N LEU A 127 4.63 5.11 1.68
CA LEU A 127 5.96 4.81 1.15
C LEU A 127 6.12 5.23 -0.31
N LEU A 128 5.16 4.89 -1.17
CA LEU A 128 5.19 5.27 -2.59
C LEU A 128 5.15 6.78 -2.78
N ILE A 129 4.35 7.50 -1.99
CA ILE A 129 4.34 8.97 -1.98
C ILE A 129 5.71 9.50 -1.54
N GLY A 130 6.29 8.96 -0.46
CA GLY A 130 7.64 9.32 -0.03
C GLY A 130 8.68 9.12 -1.14
N LEU A 131 8.62 8.00 -1.85
CA LEU A 131 9.49 7.69 -3.00
C LEU A 131 9.29 8.65 -4.17
N ILE A 132 8.06 9.00 -4.52
CA ILE A 132 7.75 9.96 -5.59
C ILE A 132 8.40 11.31 -5.30
N TRP A 133 8.29 11.78 -4.05
CA TRP A 133 8.79 13.10 -3.65
C TRP A 133 10.31 13.14 -3.42
N SER A 134 10.92 12.02 -3.06
CA SER A 134 12.38 11.89 -2.97
C SER A 134 13.06 11.71 -4.33
N THR A 135 12.34 11.20 -5.33
CA THR A 135 12.83 11.00 -6.69
C THR A 135 12.92 12.33 -7.46
N PRO A 136 14.04 12.67 -8.10
CA PRO A 136 14.15 13.84 -8.98
C PRO A 136 13.19 13.74 -10.15
N ALA A 137 12.26 14.69 -10.24
CA ALA A 137 11.30 14.82 -11.32
C ALA A 137 10.73 16.24 -11.31
N SER A 138 10.03 16.64 -12.37
CA SER A 138 9.33 17.92 -12.39
C SER A 138 8.23 17.95 -11.31
N MET A 139 7.95 19.14 -10.76
CA MET A 139 6.90 19.30 -9.75
C MET A 139 5.54 18.81 -10.27
N HIS A 140 5.24 19.11 -11.54
CA HIS A 140 4.05 18.66 -12.23
C HIS A 140 3.94 17.13 -12.27
N ASP A 141 5.03 16.43 -12.62
CA ASP A 141 5.03 14.96 -12.71
C ASP A 141 4.91 14.29 -11.34
N ARG A 142 5.51 14.88 -10.29
CA ARG A 142 5.37 14.40 -8.91
C ARG A 142 3.94 14.51 -8.40
N ILE A 143 3.30 15.66 -8.60
CA ILE A 143 1.88 15.85 -8.26
C ILE A 143 1.04 14.86 -9.05
N ARG A 144 1.35 14.69 -10.34
CA ARG A 144 0.62 13.79 -11.22
C ARG A 144 0.70 12.33 -10.81
N ALA A 145 1.90 11.86 -10.49
CA ALA A 145 2.12 10.51 -9.98
C ALA A 145 1.43 10.32 -8.62
N SER A 146 1.50 11.31 -7.73
CA SER A 146 0.89 11.25 -6.40
C SER A 146 -0.62 11.05 -6.48
N TYR A 147 -1.35 11.89 -7.25
CA TYR A 147 -2.81 11.76 -7.31
C TYR A 147 -3.25 10.43 -7.94
N VAL A 148 -2.55 9.95 -8.97
CA VAL A 148 -2.90 8.68 -9.61
C VAL A 148 -2.70 7.53 -8.67
N ILE A 149 -1.59 7.51 -7.93
CA ILE A 149 -1.32 6.45 -6.98
C ILE A 149 -2.32 6.45 -5.84
N LEU A 150 -2.70 7.62 -5.31
CA LEU A 150 -3.74 7.70 -4.28
C LEU A 150 -5.08 7.14 -4.78
N ILE A 151 -5.51 7.50 -6.00
CA ILE A 151 -6.74 6.97 -6.59
C ILE A 151 -6.63 5.45 -6.83
N ALA A 152 -5.52 4.99 -7.41
CA ALA A 152 -5.32 3.58 -7.71
C ALA A 152 -5.23 2.72 -6.44
N LEU A 153 -4.60 3.23 -5.38
CA LEU A 153 -4.56 2.58 -4.07
C LEU A 153 -5.93 2.53 -3.42
N PHE A 154 -6.70 3.63 -3.48
CA PHE A 154 -8.05 3.65 -2.93
C PHE A 154 -8.92 2.58 -3.61
N ILE A 155 -9.01 2.62 -4.95
CA ILE A 155 -9.79 1.65 -5.73
C ILE A 155 -9.28 0.22 -5.49
N GLY A 156 -7.96 0.00 -5.60
CA GLY A 156 -7.36 -1.31 -5.43
C GLY A 156 -7.56 -1.89 -4.03
N ASN A 157 -7.45 -1.06 -2.99
CA ASN A 157 -7.68 -1.48 -1.61
C ASN A 157 -9.15 -1.86 -1.36
N THR A 158 -10.10 -1.03 -1.82
CA THR A 158 -11.52 -1.33 -1.73
C THR A 158 -11.89 -2.63 -2.45
N LEU A 159 -11.45 -2.80 -3.70
CA LEU A 159 -11.73 -4.02 -4.46
C LEU A 159 -11.08 -5.24 -3.83
N ARG A 160 -9.85 -5.12 -3.31
CA ARG A 160 -9.19 -6.20 -2.58
C ARG A 160 -9.99 -6.61 -1.36
N ILE A 161 -10.41 -5.66 -0.52
CA ILE A 161 -11.24 -5.95 0.67
C ILE A 161 -12.51 -6.69 0.29
N ALA A 162 -13.26 -6.16 -0.68
CA ALA A 162 -14.49 -6.80 -1.17
C ALA A 162 -14.22 -8.22 -1.69
N ALA A 163 -13.15 -8.42 -2.46
CA ALA A 163 -12.78 -9.74 -2.97
C ALA A 163 -12.40 -10.73 -1.85
N MET A 164 -11.59 -10.32 -0.86
CA MET A 164 -11.21 -11.20 0.26
C MET A 164 -12.43 -11.63 1.06
N ILE A 165 -13.35 -10.70 1.32
CA ILE A 165 -14.61 -10.97 2.00
C ILE A 165 -15.47 -11.94 1.19
N ALA A 166 -15.70 -11.66 -0.09
CA ALA A 166 -16.51 -12.50 -0.97
C ALA A 166 -15.97 -13.94 -1.06
N ILE A 167 -14.66 -14.10 -1.24
CA ILE A 167 -14.00 -15.42 -1.31
C ILE A 167 -14.12 -16.15 0.02
N THR A 168 -13.91 -15.46 1.14
CA THR A 168 -14.09 -16.05 2.47
C THR A 168 -15.51 -16.60 2.63
N THR A 169 -16.53 -15.81 2.28
CA THR A 169 -17.92 -16.24 2.38
C THR A 169 -18.24 -17.41 1.43
N ILE A 170 -17.71 -17.40 0.21
CA ILE A 170 -17.88 -18.53 -0.73
C ILE A 170 -17.29 -19.82 -0.15
N LEU A 171 -16.06 -19.76 0.39
CA LEU A 171 -15.38 -20.90 0.99
C LEU A 171 -16.17 -21.48 2.18
N MET A 172 -16.76 -20.61 2.99
CA MET A 172 -17.59 -21.05 4.13
C MET A 172 -18.91 -21.67 3.68
N ASN A 173 -19.67 -21.02 2.80
CA ASN A 173 -21.02 -21.45 2.44
C ASN A 173 -21.02 -22.66 1.49
N TYR A 174 -20.12 -22.70 0.49
CA TYR A 174 -20.13 -23.75 -0.52
C TYR A 174 -19.18 -24.91 -0.22
N PHE A 175 -18.10 -24.67 0.51
CA PHE A 175 -17.10 -25.70 0.83
C PHE A 175 -17.12 -26.11 2.30
N GLY A 176 -17.98 -25.50 3.12
CA GLY A 176 -18.14 -25.85 4.54
C GLY A 176 -16.88 -25.61 5.38
N LEU A 177 -15.96 -24.76 4.90
CA LEU A 177 -14.71 -24.47 5.61
C LEU A 177 -14.95 -23.56 6.81
N GLU A 178 -14.15 -23.74 7.86
CA GLU A 178 -14.17 -22.85 9.01
C GLU A 178 -13.70 -21.43 8.64
N TYR A 179 -14.11 -20.44 9.43
CA TYR A 179 -13.79 -19.03 9.20
C TYR A 179 -12.28 -18.79 9.10
N GLU A 180 -11.50 -19.24 10.08
CA GLU A 180 -10.04 -19.02 10.12
C GLU A 180 -9.33 -19.61 8.90
N THR A 181 -9.76 -20.79 8.46
CA THR A 181 -9.20 -21.45 7.28
C THR A 181 -9.57 -20.70 6.01
N SER A 182 -10.84 -20.31 5.88
CA SER A 182 -11.35 -19.55 4.73
C SER A 182 -10.68 -18.19 4.61
N TRP A 183 -10.54 -17.49 5.74
CA TRP A 183 -9.86 -16.19 5.82
C TRP A 183 -8.38 -16.32 5.49
N SER A 184 -7.67 -17.33 6.00
CA SER A 184 -6.25 -17.51 5.66
C SER A 184 -6.03 -17.78 4.16
N TYR A 185 -6.89 -18.58 3.52
CA TYR A 185 -6.83 -18.79 2.08
C TYR A 185 -7.09 -17.51 1.29
N ALA A 186 -8.16 -16.78 1.62
CA ALA A 186 -8.48 -15.53 0.95
C ALA A 186 -7.40 -14.47 1.22
N HIS A 187 -7.25 -14.07 2.48
CA HIS A 187 -6.42 -12.93 2.88
C HIS A 187 -4.91 -13.21 2.75
N ASP A 188 -4.40 -14.33 3.25
CA ASP A 188 -2.96 -14.55 3.37
C ASP A 188 -2.36 -15.18 2.11
N TRP A 189 -3.04 -16.19 1.55
CA TRP A 189 -2.53 -16.91 0.38
C TRP A 189 -2.75 -16.12 -0.91
N MET A 190 -3.95 -15.59 -1.14
CA MET A 190 -4.21 -14.77 -2.33
C MET A 190 -3.72 -13.32 -2.18
N GLY A 191 -3.66 -12.79 -0.96
CA GLY A 191 -3.17 -11.44 -0.71
C GLY A 191 -1.72 -11.23 -1.15
N ARG A 192 -0.85 -12.23 -1.03
CA ARG A 192 0.57 -12.16 -1.43
C ARG A 192 0.77 -11.93 -2.95
N PRO A 193 0.26 -12.79 -3.85
CA PRO A 193 0.41 -12.57 -5.28
C PRO A 193 -0.29 -11.28 -5.73
N LEU A 194 -1.46 -10.96 -5.19
CA LEU A 194 -2.14 -9.69 -5.48
C LEU A 194 -1.30 -8.48 -5.06
N GLY A 195 -0.66 -8.53 -3.90
CA GLY A 195 0.26 -7.49 -3.43
C GLY A 195 1.49 -7.34 -4.33
N PHE A 196 2.04 -8.46 -4.81
CA PHE A 196 3.18 -8.46 -5.74
C PHE A 196 2.83 -7.80 -7.07
N PHE A 197 1.76 -8.26 -7.74
CA PHE A 197 1.31 -7.66 -9.00
C PHE A 197 0.84 -6.22 -8.82
N GLY A 198 0.18 -5.91 -7.72
CA GLY A 198 -0.20 -4.56 -7.35
C GLY A 198 1.01 -3.63 -7.26
N THR A 199 2.10 -4.07 -6.63
CA THR A 199 3.35 -3.31 -6.55
C THR A 199 3.93 -3.02 -7.93
N ILE A 200 3.98 -4.03 -8.81
CA ILE A 200 4.45 -3.85 -10.20
C ILE A 200 3.60 -2.81 -10.94
N ILE A 201 2.27 -2.93 -10.84
CA ILE A 201 1.34 -2.00 -11.49
C ILE A 201 1.52 -0.58 -10.96
N PHE A 202 1.62 -0.40 -9.64
CA PHE A 202 1.87 0.92 -9.05
C PHE A 202 3.20 1.51 -9.51
N THR A 203 4.27 0.71 -9.54
CA THR A 203 5.55 1.15 -10.08
C THR A 203 5.41 1.61 -11.53
N ILE A 204 4.77 0.81 -12.40
CA ILE A 204 4.54 1.17 -13.81
C ILE A 204 3.75 2.49 -13.90
N LEU A 205 2.68 2.65 -13.11
CA LEU A 205 1.87 3.87 -13.08
C LEU A 205 2.69 5.11 -12.72
N ILE A 206 3.64 5.00 -11.78
CA ILE A 206 4.52 6.11 -11.42
C ILE A 206 5.53 6.40 -12.54
N GLU A 207 6.17 5.35 -13.06
CA GLU A 207 7.24 5.41 -14.04
C GLU A 207 6.79 6.00 -15.39
N VAL A 208 5.60 5.64 -15.90
CA VAL A 208 5.05 6.19 -17.16
C VAL A 208 4.79 7.71 -17.07
N ARG A 209 4.72 8.24 -15.85
CA ARG A 209 4.50 9.67 -15.57
C ARG A 209 5.80 10.47 -15.46
N GLY A 210 6.95 9.83 -15.64
CA GLY A 210 8.25 10.50 -15.65
C GLY A 210 8.90 10.61 -14.27
N VAL A 211 8.38 9.90 -13.26
CA VAL A 211 9.01 9.79 -11.94
C VAL A 211 9.71 8.43 -11.86
N LYS A 212 11.04 8.43 -12.01
CA LYS A 212 11.85 7.20 -12.10
C LYS A 212 12.22 6.64 -10.72
N ILE A 213 11.24 6.12 -10.00
CA ILE A 213 11.41 5.60 -8.63
C ILE A 213 12.34 4.38 -8.57
N LEU A 214 12.39 3.57 -9.63
CA LEU A 214 13.29 2.41 -9.71
C LEU A 214 14.77 2.83 -9.68
N ASP A 215 15.10 3.97 -10.26
CA ASP A 215 16.46 4.50 -10.22
C ASP A 215 16.85 4.96 -8.81
N THR A 216 15.92 5.60 -8.09
CA THR A 216 16.11 5.95 -6.68
C THR A 216 16.36 4.71 -5.83
N ILE A 217 15.55 3.65 -6.00
CA ILE A 217 15.70 2.37 -5.29
C ILE A 217 17.04 1.72 -5.65
N THR A 218 17.44 1.74 -6.93
CA THR A 218 18.73 1.21 -7.40
C THR A 218 19.89 1.92 -6.71
N VAL A 219 19.83 3.26 -6.57
CA VAL A 219 20.85 4.01 -5.83
C VAL A 219 20.93 3.60 -4.37
N TRP A 220 19.81 3.29 -3.72
CA TRP A 220 19.82 2.77 -2.35
C TRP A 220 20.46 1.39 -2.25
N ILE A 221 20.09 0.47 -3.14
CA ILE A 221 20.64 -0.90 -3.17
C ILE A 221 22.15 -0.85 -3.42
N ASP A 222 22.60 -0.09 -4.41
CA ASP A 222 24.02 0.03 -4.73
C ASP A 222 24.81 0.66 -3.58
N TRP A 223 24.22 1.64 -2.88
CA TRP A 223 24.82 2.23 -1.68
C TRP A 223 24.96 1.22 -0.53
N ILE A 224 23.91 0.44 -0.25
CA ILE A 224 23.91 -0.59 0.82
C ILE A 224 24.90 -1.71 0.50
N THR A 225 24.92 -2.17 -0.74
CA THR A 225 25.79 -3.28 -1.21
C THR A 225 27.22 -2.82 -1.49
N LYS A 226 27.50 -1.51 -1.43
CA LYS A 226 28.75 -0.90 -1.89
C LYS A 226 29.09 -1.25 -3.34
N ALA A 227 28.08 -1.53 -4.15
CA ALA A 227 28.26 -1.80 -5.57
C ALA A 227 28.76 -0.53 -6.26
N LYS A 228 29.76 -0.69 -7.13
CA LYS A 228 30.20 0.41 -7.99
C LYS A 228 29.14 0.65 -9.06
N PRO A 229 28.93 1.91 -9.51
CA PRO A 229 28.07 2.17 -10.66
C PRO A 229 28.51 1.25 -11.81
N LYS A 230 27.56 0.53 -12.41
CA LYS A 230 27.88 -0.22 -13.62
C LYS A 230 28.38 0.79 -14.66
N PRO A 231 29.58 0.62 -15.23
CA PRO A 231 29.98 1.43 -16.36
C PRO A 231 28.89 1.29 -17.43
N ILE A 232 28.51 2.40 -18.04
CA ILE A 232 27.64 2.38 -19.23
C ILE A 232 28.33 1.41 -20.18
N ALA A 233 27.68 0.29 -20.48
CA ALA A 233 28.24 -0.69 -21.38
C ALA A 233 28.48 0.04 -22.70
N SER A 234 29.73 0.16 -23.14
CA SER A 234 29.99 0.65 -24.49
C SER A 234 29.54 -0.46 -25.44
N THR A 235 28.35 -0.37 -25.99
CA THR A 235 28.04 -1.14 -27.18
C THR A 235 28.91 -0.60 -28.31
N LYS A 236 29.74 -1.48 -28.87
CA LYS A 236 30.33 -1.30 -30.19
C LYS A 236 29.28 -1.62 -31.24
#